data_AF-A0A2A6NZH1-F1
#
_entry.id   AF-A0A2A6NZH1-F1
#
_cell.length_a   1.000
_cell.length_b   1.000
_cell.length_c   1.000
_cell.angle_alpha   90.00
_cell.angle_beta   90.00
_cell.angle_gamma   90.00
#
_symmetry.space_group_name_H-M   'P 1'
#
loop_
_entity.id
_entity.type
_entity.pdbx_description
1 polymer ?
#
loop_
_entity_poly.entity_id
_entity_poly.type
_entity_poly.pdbx_seq_one_letter_code
_entity_poly.pdbx_strand_id
1 'polypeptide(L)'
;MEFALGQCVNHRSGMMPSIVIGRSRTERGREQYHVRQIELGPRRYHWMLADALVPMAGTETVCLGCRLKNACPMMMRSLDHGPADLGQVGADGWAETMSFNGLR
;
A
#
# COMPACT_ATOMS: atom_id res chain seq x y z
N MET A 1 -2.85 1.65 -18.58
CA MET A 1 -1.79 1.38 -17.59
C MET A 1 -1.56 -0.11 -17.58
N GLU A 2 -0.33 -0.57 -17.78
CA GLU A 2 -0.01 -1.99 -17.76
C GLU A 2 0.62 -2.37 -16.41
N PHE A 3 0.26 -3.53 -15.86
CA PHE A 3 0.84 -4.04 -14.62
C PHE A 3 1.91 -5.09 -14.90
N ALA A 4 3.03 -5.02 -14.18
CA ALA A 4 4.12 -5.99 -14.29
C ALA A 4 3.83 -7.27 -13.49
N LEU A 5 4.41 -8.40 -13.92
CA LEU A 5 4.42 -9.62 -13.10
C LEU A 5 5.15 -9.35 -11.77
N GLY A 6 4.59 -9.86 -10.68
CA GLY A 6 5.09 -9.61 -9.33
C GLY A 6 4.71 -8.25 -8.74
N GLN A 7 4.02 -7.39 -9.49
CA GLN A 7 3.57 -6.10 -8.98
C GLN A 7 2.42 -6.29 -7.97
N CYS A 8 2.51 -5.57 -6.84
CA CYS A 8 1.42 -5.46 -5.88
C CYS A 8 0.35 -4.51 -6.41
N VAL A 9 -0.89 -4.97 -6.39
CA VAL A 9 -2.07 -4.25 -6.87
C VAL A 9 -3.22 -4.44 -5.88
N ASN A 10 -4.18 -3.53 -5.89
CA ASN A 10 -5.41 -3.68 -5.15
C ASN A 10 -6.59 -3.59 -6.14
N HIS A 11 -7.74 -4.16 -5.77
CA HIS A 11 -8.96 -3.81 -6.46
C HIS A 11 -9.30 -2.35 -6.16
N ARG A 12 -9.93 -1.65 -7.11
CA ARG A 12 -10.36 -0.25 -6.96
C ARG A 12 -11.29 0.02 -5.76
N SER A 13 -11.90 -1.02 -5.18
CA SER A 13 -12.67 -0.91 -3.92
C SER A 13 -11.80 -0.84 -2.66
N GLY A 14 -10.49 -1.08 -2.77
CA GLY A 14 -9.53 -1.08 -1.67
C GLY A 14 -9.47 -2.37 -0.83
N MET A 15 -10.39 -3.33 -1.05
CA MET A 15 -10.57 -4.50 -0.18
C MET A 15 -9.91 -5.78 -0.69
N MET A 16 -8.98 -5.71 -1.65
CA MET A 16 -8.42 -6.91 -2.27
C MET A 16 -6.93 -6.77 -2.66
N PRO A 17 -6.04 -6.58 -1.68
CA PRO A 17 -4.61 -6.53 -1.94
C PRO A 17 -4.15 -7.84 -2.58
N SER A 18 -3.44 -7.76 -3.70
CA SER A 18 -3.11 -8.88 -4.57
C SER A 18 -1.76 -8.69 -5.27
N ILE A 19 -1.20 -9.78 -5.79
CA ILE A 19 0.01 -9.77 -6.63
C ILE A 19 -0.32 -10.28 -8.03
N VAL A 20 0.19 -9.61 -9.05
CA VAL A 20 0.04 -10.04 -10.44
C VAL A 20 0.94 -11.25 -10.71
N ILE A 21 0.36 -12.34 -11.21
CA ILE A 21 1.07 -13.59 -11.52
C ILE A 21 0.89 -14.04 -12.97
N GLY A 22 0.05 -13.34 -13.73
CA GLY A 22 -0.15 -13.61 -15.15
C GLY A 22 -0.82 -12.43 -15.84
N ARG A 23 -0.67 -12.37 -17.16
CA ARG A 23 -1.28 -11.37 -18.03
C ARG A 23 -1.86 -12.09 -19.25
N SER A 24 -3.02 -11.65 -19.69
CA SER A 24 -3.66 -12.11 -20.92
C SER A 24 -4.51 -10.99 -21.52
N ARG A 25 -5.05 -11.22 -22.72
CA ARG A 25 -6.06 -10.37 -23.33
C ARG A 25 -7.33 -11.18 -23.52
N THR A 26 -8.47 -10.55 -23.24
CA THR A 26 -9.79 -11.08 -23.57
C THR A 26 -9.95 -11.17 -25.09
N GLU A 27 -10.94 -11.93 -25.56
CA GLU A 27 -11.32 -11.99 -26.98
C GLU A 27 -11.64 -10.61 -27.58
N ARG A 28 -12.11 -9.67 -26.74
CA ARG A 28 -12.40 -8.28 -27.13
C ARG A 28 -11.17 -7.36 -27.03
N GLY A 29 -9.97 -7.91 -26.89
CA GLY A 29 -8.71 -7.16 -26.84
C GLY A 29 -8.45 -6.41 -25.53
N ARG A 30 -9.32 -6.53 -24.52
CA ARG A 30 -9.11 -5.89 -23.21
C ARG A 30 -8.08 -6.65 -22.39
N GLU A 31 -7.21 -5.93 -21.71
CA GLU A 31 -6.22 -6.54 -20.84
C GLU A 31 -6.84 -7.09 -19.57
N GLN A 32 -6.42 -8.30 -19.20
CA GLN A 32 -6.76 -8.93 -17.94
C GLN A 32 -5.53 -9.53 -17.27
N TYR A 33 -5.57 -9.55 -15.95
CA TYR A 33 -4.46 -9.92 -15.09
C TYR A 33 -4.92 -11.04 -14.18
N HIS A 34 -4.11 -12.09 -14.11
CA HIS A 34 -4.27 -13.14 -13.12
C HIS A 34 -3.61 -12.65 -11.84
N VAL A 35 -4.42 -12.45 -10.82
CA VAL A 35 -3.99 -11.93 -9.53
C VAL A 35 -4.20 -12.96 -8.44
N ARG A 36 -3.26 -13.00 -7.50
CA ARG A 36 -3.33 -13.82 -6.30
C ARG A 36 -3.46 -12.91 -5.10
N GLN A 37 -4.47 -13.13 -4.25
CA GLN A 37 -4.67 -12.31 -3.06
C GLN A 37 -3.50 -12.42 -2.06
N ILE A 38 -3.11 -11.28 -1.51
CA ILE A 38 -2.16 -11.10 -0.40
C ILE A 38 -3.00 -11.04 0.88
N GLU A 39 -3.58 -12.16 1.29
CA GLU A 39 -4.46 -12.19 2.48
C GLU A 39 -4.17 -13.40 3.38
N LEU A 40 -4.50 -13.23 4.67
CA LEU A 40 -4.54 -14.23 5.72
C LEU A 40 -5.83 -15.05 5.60
N GLY A 41 -5.93 -15.89 4.57
CA GLY A 41 -7.09 -16.73 4.29
C GLY A 41 -6.81 -17.80 3.22
N PRO A 42 -7.82 -18.56 2.75
CA PRO A 42 -7.65 -19.49 1.64
C PRO A 42 -7.13 -18.71 0.43
N ARG A 43 -6.02 -19.15 -0.16
CA ARG A 43 -5.40 -18.47 -1.31
C ARG A 43 -6.40 -18.43 -2.47
N ARG A 44 -6.91 -17.24 -2.81
CA ARG A 44 -7.81 -17.07 -3.96
C ARG A 44 -7.07 -16.46 -5.14
N TYR A 45 -7.46 -16.94 -6.31
CA TYR A 45 -6.96 -16.56 -7.61
C TYR A 45 -8.10 -15.92 -8.38
N HIS A 46 -7.82 -14.79 -9.03
CA HIS A 46 -8.83 -14.05 -9.78
C HIS A 46 -8.25 -13.59 -11.12
N TRP A 47 -9.07 -13.64 -12.16
CA TRP A 47 -8.82 -12.87 -13.37
C TRP A 47 -9.55 -11.54 -13.25
N MET A 48 -8.83 -10.43 -13.41
CA MET A 48 -9.38 -9.09 -13.32
C MET A 48 -8.95 -8.23 -14.49
N LEU A 49 -9.85 -7.38 -14.95
CA LEU A 49 -9.55 -6.41 -15.99
C LEU A 49 -8.64 -5.30 -15.43
N ALA A 50 -7.84 -4.69 -16.31
CA ALA A 50 -6.90 -3.63 -15.93
C ALA A 50 -7.57 -2.46 -15.20
N ASP A 51 -8.79 -2.11 -15.58
CA ASP A 51 -9.59 -0.99 -15.03
C ASP A 51 -10.17 -1.28 -13.63
N ALA A 52 -10.16 -2.54 -13.20
CA ALA A 52 -10.55 -2.94 -11.86
C ALA A 52 -9.39 -2.86 -10.86
N LEU A 53 -8.15 -2.69 -11.35
CA LEU A 53 -6.93 -2.74 -10.55
C LEU A 53 -6.31 -1.36 -10.39
N VAL A 54 -5.72 -1.13 -9.22
CA VAL A 54 -4.91 0.05 -8.91
C VAL A 54 -3.55 -0.41 -8.39
N PRO A 55 -2.46 0.28 -8.73
CA PRO A 55 -1.13 -0.05 -8.21
C PRO A 55 -1.09 0.20 -6.70
N MET A 56 -0.38 -0.66 -5.97
CA MET A 56 -0.05 -0.41 -4.57
C MET A 56 1.30 0.29 -4.44
N ALA A 57 1.41 1.23 -3.52
CA ALA A 57 2.61 2.02 -3.26
C ALA A 57 3.61 1.31 -2.34
N GLY A 58 3.18 0.29 -1.60
CA GLY A 58 3.97 -0.37 -0.57
C GLY A 58 3.75 0.24 0.82
N THR A 59 3.21 1.45 0.93
CA THR A 59 2.94 2.11 2.21
C THR A 59 1.63 1.66 2.88
N GLU A 60 0.85 0.81 2.22
CA GLU A 60 -0.43 0.32 2.76
C GLU A 60 -0.22 -0.58 3.99
N THR A 61 -1.15 -0.54 4.95
CA THR A 61 -1.06 -1.31 6.21
C THR A 61 -0.90 -2.81 6.00
N VAL A 62 -1.51 -3.37 4.95
CA VAL A 62 -1.36 -4.78 4.57
C VAL A 62 0.08 -5.14 4.19
N CYS A 63 0.86 -4.19 3.67
CA CYS A 63 2.26 -4.39 3.32
C CYS A 63 3.14 -4.59 4.57
N LEU A 64 2.79 -3.96 5.70
CA LEU A 64 3.52 -4.11 6.98
C LEU A 64 3.44 -5.54 7.54
N GLY A 65 2.29 -6.21 7.35
CA GLY A 65 2.03 -7.58 7.77
C GLY A 65 2.31 -8.64 6.69
N CYS A 66 2.67 -8.23 5.47
CA CYS A 66 2.90 -9.15 4.37
C CYS A 66 4.17 -9.98 4.60
N ARG A 67 4.07 -11.31 4.50
CA ARG A 67 5.23 -12.22 4.62
C ARG A 67 6.31 -11.98 3.57
N LEU A 68 5.96 -11.36 2.45
CA LEU A 68 6.88 -11.02 1.37
C LEU A 68 7.46 -9.61 1.51
N LYS A 69 7.16 -8.85 2.58
CA LYS A 69 7.55 -7.43 2.70
C LYS A 69 9.06 -7.19 2.52
N ASN A 70 9.90 -8.09 3.04
CA ASN A 70 11.37 -7.99 2.96
C ASN A 70 11.93 -8.34 1.58
N ALA A 71 11.11 -8.91 0.70
CA ALA A 71 11.47 -9.27 -0.68
C ALA A 71 10.64 -8.51 -1.73
N CYS A 72 9.69 -7.68 -1.28
CA CYS A 72 8.81 -6.92 -2.16
C CYS A 72 9.54 -5.66 -2.63
N PRO A 73 9.80 -5.48 -3.94
CA PRO A 73 10.52 -4.31 -4.45
C PRO A 73 9.84 -2.99 -4.11
N MET A 74 8.51 -2.98 -4.01
CA MET A 74 7.73 -1.79 -3.67
C MET A 74 7.92 -1.39 -2.20
N MET A 75 7.93 -2.37 -1.29
CA MET A 75 8.23 -2.11 0.12
C MET A 75 9.66 -1.62 0.31
N MET A 76 10.64 -2.25 -0.34
CA MET A 76 12.04 -1.84 -0.20
C MET A 76 12.24 -0.38 -0.65
N ARG A 77 11.66 0.00 -1.80
CA ARG A 77 11.68 1.39 -2.28
C ARG A 77 10.99 2.37 -1.33
N SER A 78 9.90 1.95 -0.69
CA SER A 78 9.19 2.77 0.30
C SER A 78 9.95 2.93 1.62
N LEU A 79 10.85 1.99 1.96
CA LEU A 79 11.69 2.07 3.15
C LEU A 79 12.94 2.94 2.91
N ASP A 80 13.46 2.97 1.67
CA ASP A 80 14.58 3.84 1.28
C ASP A 80 14.21 5.33 1.36
N HIS A 81 12.93 5.66 1.12
CA HIS A 81 12.35 6.96 1.44
C HIS A 81 11.76 6.86 2.85
N GLY A 82 12.61 7.02 3.87
CA GLY A 82 12.21 6.96 5.28
C GLY A 82 10.95 7.80 5.58
N PRO A 83 10.25 7.56 6.71
CA PRO A 83 8.96 8.15 7.03
C PRO A 83 9.06 9.67 7.19
N ALA A 84 9.04 10.40 6.07
CA ALA A 84 8.98 11.84 6.04
C ALA A 84 7.52 12.29 6.20
N ASP A 85 6.82 11.82 7.24
CA ASP A 85 5.63 12.52 7.78
C ASP A 85 5.03 11.95 9.08
N LEU A 86 5.83 11.37 9.99
CA LEU A 86 5.41 11.33 11.39
C LEU A 86 5.99 12.57 12.05
N GLY A 87 5.18 13.63 12.07
CA GLY A 87 5.50 14.89 12.73
C GLY A 87 6.16 14.65 14.09
N GLN A 88 7.33 15.25 14.26
CA GLN A 88 7.92 15.53 15.56
C GLN A 88 6.91 16.35 16.37
N VAL A 89 6.05 15.69 17.14
CA VAL A 89 5.64 16.27 18.42
C VAL A 89 6.88 16.20 19.29
N GLY A 90 7.60 17.32 19.33
CA GLY A 90 8.83 17.47 20.09
C GLY A 90 8.63 17.05 21.53
N ALA A 91 9.33 15.99 21.93
CA ALA A 91 9.97 16.03 23.23
C ALA A 91 10.93 17.23 23.20
N ASP A 92 11.05 17.97 24.30
CA ASP A 92 11.98 19.11 24.51
C ASP A 92 11.35 20.52 24.34
N GLY A 93 10.14 20.72 24.86
CA GLY A 93 9.64 22.05 25.24
C GLY A 93 9.78 22.25 26.74
N TRP A 94 10.92 22.77 27.16
CA TRP A 94 11.21 23.11 28.56
C TRP A 94 10.17 24.06 29.15
N ALA A 95 9.99 23.94 30.46
CA ALA A 95 9.22 24.82 31.32
C ALA A 95 9.54 26.32 31.14
N GLU A 96 8.61 27.13 31.65
CA GLU A 96 8.67 28.58 31.92
C GLU A 96 7.98 29.49 30.90
N THR A 97 6.71 29.79 31.16
CA THR A 97 6.34 31.17 31.57
C THR A 97 4.95 31.20 32.22
N MET A 98 4.98 31.32 33.55
CA MET A 98 4.12 32.13 34.42
C MET A 98 2.64 32.32 34.06
N SER A 99 1.79 31.79 34.96
CA SER A 99 0.52 32.38 35.35
C SER A 99 0.62 33.90 35.60
N PHE A 100 -0.26 34.70 34.99
CA PHE A 100 -1.02 35.74 35.67
C PHE A 100 -2.20 36.19 34.80
N ASN A 101 -3.38 35.64 35.09
CA ASN A 101 -4.65 36.19 34.64
C ASN A 101 -4.97 37.40 35.51
N GLY A 102 -4.80 38.60 34.97
CA GLY A 102 -5.42 39.81 35.51
C GLY A 102 -6.64 40.14 34.67
N LEU A 103 -7.84 39.98 35.25
CA LEU A 103 -9.07 40.76 34.95
C LEU A 103 -10.25 40.24 35.82
N ARG A 104 -10.29 40.67 37.08
CA ARG A 104 -11.45 41.30 37.74
C ARG A 104 -11.11 41.72 39.16
#